data_AF-A0A955B7Z7-F1
#
_entry.id   AF-A0A955B7Z7-F1
#
_cell.length_a   1.000
_cell.length_b   1.000
_cell.length_c   1.000
_cell.angle_alpha   90.00
_cell.angle_beta   90.00
_cell.angle_gamma   90.00
#
_symmetry.space_group_name_H-M   'P 1'
#
loop_
_entity.id
_entity.type
_entity.pdbx_description
1 polymer ?
#
loop_
_entity_poly.entity_id
_entity_poly.type
_entity_poly.pdbx_seq_one_letter_code
_entity_poly.pdbx_strand_id
1 'polypeptide(L)'
;MNKAKPGTPVRKRVTNRRRLWLFRLIAVMVLPTIALVGLELIFRVISPGFPTSIIVPSESGEHLVDNYKFSWRYFPEALARSPQAIKTEAIKPNGRIRIVVFGGSAAMG
;
A
#
# COMPACT_ATOMS: atom_id res chain seq x y z
N MET A 1 59.50 -30.45 42.39
CA MET A 1 58.34 -31.29 41.99
C MET A 1 57.09 -30.40 42.01
N ASN A 2 56.79 -29.68 40.92
CA ASN A 2 55.63 -28.77 40.83
C ASN A 2 54.57 -29.40 39.93
N LYS A 3 53.40 -29.73 40.49
CA LYS A 3 52.25 -30.22 39.70
C LYS A 3 51.48 -29.03 39.11
N ALA A 4 51.40 -28.99 37.78
CA ALA A 4 50.59 -28.01 37.06
C ALA A 4 49.09 -28.21 37.35
N LYS A 5 48.36 -27.11 37.55
CA LYS A 5 46.90 -27.11 37.74
C LYS A 5 46.19 -27.49 36.43
N PRO A 6 45.14 -28.32 36.45
CA PRO A 6 44.39 -28.66 35.25
C PRO A 6 43.61 -27.43 34.76
N GLY A 7 43.76 -27.08 33.48
CA GLY A 7 43.06 -25.97 32.84
C GLY A 7 41.56 -26.25 32.74
N THR A 8 40.76 -25.23 33.07
CA THR A 8 39.29 -25.25 32.98
C THR A 8 38.85 -25.53 31.53
N PRO A 9 37.96 -26.50 31.27
CA PRO A 9 37.51 -26.75 29.91
C PRO A 9 36.66 -25.57 29.42
N VAL A 10 37.13 -24.89 28.37
CA VAL A 10 36.34 -23.91 27.64
C VAL A 10 35.19 -24.65 26.97
N ARG A 11 33.97 -24.47 27.47
CA ARG A 11 32.75 -25.02 26.86
C ARG A 11 32.64 -24.54 25.42
N LYS A 12 32.95 -25.39 24.45
CA LYS A 12 32.60 -25.16 23.04
C LYS A 12 31.07 -25.17 22.94
N ARG A 13 30.47 -23.99 22.75
CA ARG A 13 29.06 -23.87 22.37
C ARG A 13 28.88 -24.60 21.04
N VAL A 14 28.27 -25.79 21.08
CA VAL A 14 27.79 -26.48 19.88
C VAL A 14 26.61 -25.66 19.36
N THR A 15 26.89 -24.68 18.51
CA THR A 15 25.85 -23.91 17.84
C THR A 15 25.25 -24.83 16.78
N ASN A 16 23.96 -25.13 16.90
CA ASN A 16 23.24 -25.88 15.89
C ASN A 16 23.24 -25.05 14.59
N ARG A 17 24.13 -25.39 13.65
CA ARG A 17 24.38 -24.62 12.42
C ARG A 17 23.10 -24.38 11.62
N ARG A 18 22.17 -25.34 11.62
CA ARG A 18 20.85 -25.21 10.97
C ARG A 18 20.01 -24.12 11.63
N ARG A 19 19.96 -24.09 12.96
CA ARG A 19 19.24 -23.05 13.72
C ARG A 19 19.81 -21.65 13.47
N LEU A 20 21.14 -21.52 13.35
CA LEU A 20 21.79 -20.24 13.04
C LEU A 20 21.46 -19.75 11.63
N TRP A 21 21.49 -20.64 10.63
CA TRP A 21 21.14 -20.30 9.25
C TRP A 21 19.65 -19.99 9.08
N LEU A 22 18.77 -20.73 9.76
CA LEU A 22 17.33 -20.40 9.83
C LEU A 22 17.11 -19.01 10.44
N PHE A 23 17.76 -18.71 11.57
CA PHE A 23 17.67 -17.38 12.19
C PHE A 23 18.15 -16.28 11.24
N ARG A 24 19.25 -16.50 10.53
CA ARG A 24 19.76 -15.53 9.54
C ARG A 24 18.77 -15.32 8.39
N LEU A 25 18.21 -16.39 7.85
CA LEU A 25 17.24 -16.31 6.75
C LEU A 25 15.97 -15.58 7.20
N ILE A 26 15.48 -15.88 8.40
CA ILE A 26 14.36 -15.16 9.01
C ILE A 26 14.72 -13.69 9.24
N ALA A 27 15.89 -13.38 9.79
CA ALA A 27 16.30 -12.00 10.04
C ALA A 27 16.42 -11.19 8.74
N VAL A 28 16.97 -11.78 7.68
CA VAL A 28 17.10 -11.16 6.35
C VAL A 28 15.74 -10.92 5.70
N MET A 29 14.70 -11.68 6.04
CA MET A 29 13.35 -11.46 5.51
C MET A 29 12.51 -10.53 6.40
N VAL A 30 12.51 -10.78 7.71
CA VAL A 30 11.66 -10.10 8.69
C VAL A 30 12.11 -8.65 8.89
N LEU A 31 13.42 -8.39 9.00
CA LEU A 31 13.91 -7.04 9.25
C LEU A 31 13.56 -6.07 8.11
N PRO A 32 13.82 -6.35 6.81
CA PRO A 32 13.39 -5.45 5.74
C PRO A 32 11.87 -5.40 5.61
N THR A 33 11.15 -6.50 5.87
CA THR A 33 9.68 -6.46 5.85
C THR A 33 9.13 -5.50 6.89
N ILE A 34 9.63 -5.53 8.12
CA ILE A 34 9.24 -4.60 9.19
C ILE A 34 9.60 -3.16 8.78
N ALA A 35 10.78 -2.95 8.20
CA ALA A 35 11.18 -1.62 7.74
C ALA A 35 10.25 -1.07 6.65
N LEU A 36 9.88 -1.90 5.67
CA LEU A 36 8.96 -1.52 4.59
C LEU A 36 7.55 -1.26 5.12
N VAL A 37 7.04 -2.11 6.01
CA VAL A 37 5.72 -1.91 6.65
C VAL A 37 5.72 -0.63 7.49
N GLY A 38 6.78 -0.38 8.25
CA GLY A 38 6.94 0.85 9.02
C GLY A 38 6.96 2.09 8.13
N LEU A 39 7.69 2.04 7.02
CA LEU A 39 7.76 3.14 6.06
C LEU A 39 6.39 3.41 5.41
N GLU A 40 5.69 2.36 4.98
CA GLU A 40 4.33 2.46 4.42
C GLU A 40 3.36 3.10 5.43
N LEU A 41 3.42 2.69 6.70
CA LEU A 41 2.59 3.28 7.76
C LEU A 41 2.89 4.77 7.97
N ILE A 42 4.17 5.15 7.97
CA ILE A 42 4.57 6.55 8.06
C ILE A 42 3.99 7.35 6.88
N PHE A 43 4.14 6.86 5.65
CA PHE A 43 3.57 7.53 4.48
C PHE A 43 2.05 7.60 4.51
N ARG A 44 1.37 6.56 5.02
CA ARG A 44 -0.08 6.54 5.14
C ARG A 44 -0.61 7.55 6.17
N VAL A 45 0.20 7.90 7.18
CA VAL A 45 -0.16 8.92 8.18
C VAL A 45 0.18 10.33 7.67
N ILE A 46 1.33 10.53 7.04
CA ILE A 46 1.79 11.85 6.59
C ILE A 46 1.06 12.30 5.31
N SER A 47 0.75 11.35 4.41
CA SER A 47 0.09 11.63 3.14
C SER A 47 -1.20 10.84 3.03
N PRO A 48 -2.37 11.46 3.32
CA PRO A 48 -3.63 10.88 2.88
C PRO A 48 -3.58 10.80 1.35
N GLY A 49 -3.43 9.60 0.81
CA GLY A 49 -3.39 9.37 -0.62
C GLY A 49 -4.65 9.90 -1.33
N PHE A 50 -4.61 9.99 -2.65
CA PHE A 50 -5.77 10.40 -3.42
C PHE A 50 -6.71 9.21 -3.69
N PRO A 51 -8.03 9.45 -3.77
CA PRO A 51 -8.98 8.42 -4.15
C PRO A 51 -8.64 7.85 -5.53
N THR A 52 -8.66 6.52 -5.64
CA THR A 52 -8.35 5.80 -6.88
C THR A 52 -9.60 5.36 -7.64
N SER A 53 -10.79 5.67 -7.12
CA SER A 53 -12.06 5.45 -7.82
C SER A 53 -12.32 6.58 -8.81
N ILE A 54 -12.96 6.26 -9.95
CA ILE A 54 -13.34 7.27 -10.95
C ILE A 54 -14.45 8.19 -10.43
N ILE A 55 -15.30 7.64 -9.57
CA ILE A 55 -16.43 8.32 -8.97
C ILE A 55 -16.22 8.36 -7.46
N VAL A 56 -16.45 9.52 -6.85
CA VAL A 56 -16.29 9.78 -5.42
C VAL A 56 -17.52 10.51 -4.88
N PRO A 57 -17.83 10.40 -3.58
CA PRO A 57 -18.85 11.24 -2.96
C PRO A 57 -18.50 12.72 -3.09
N SER A 58 -19.51 13.56 -3.29
CA SER A 58 -19.37 15.01 -3.13
C SER A 58 -19.04 15.35 -1.68
N GLU A 59 -18.59 16.58 -1.43
CA GLU A 59 -18.31 17.05 -0.07
C GLU A 59 -19.54 16.94 0.86
N SER A 60 -20.74 17.15 0.31
CA SER A 60 -22.00 16.95 1.05
C SER A 60 -22.39 15.48 1.24
N GLY A 61 -21.77 14.53 0.53
CA GLY A 61 -22.13 13.11 0.52
C GLY A 61 -23.44 12.76 -0.19
N GLU A 62 -24.25 13.75 -0.59
CA GLU A 62 -25.55 13.53 -1.23
C GLU A 62 -25.45 13.05 -2.68
N HIS A 63 -24.33 13.35 -3.34
CA HIS A 63 -24.10 13.03 -4.74
C HIS A 63 -22.80 12.25 -4.91
N LEU A 64 -22.74 11.51 -6.00
CA LEU A 64 -21.53 10.94 -6.56
C LEU A 64 -21.10 11.82 -7.73
N VAL A 65 -19.85 12.26 -7.70
CA VAL A 65 -19.21 13.15 -8.69
C VAL A 65 -17.99 12.49 -9.29
N ASP A 66 -17.51 13.03 -10.41
CA ASP A 66 -16.24 12.63 -11.00
C ASP A 66 -15.05 12.99 -10.11
N ASN A 67 -14.06 12.10 -10.08
CA ASN A 67 -12.81 12.32 -9.36
C ASN A 67 -11.74 12.92 -10.28
N TYR A 68 -11.56 14.23 -10.20
CA TYR A 68 -10.52 14.98 -10.93
C TYR A 68 -9.09 14.44 -10.71
N LYS A 69 -8.84 13.78 -9.57
CA LYS A 69 -7.53 13.23 -9.21
C LYS A 69 -7.31 11.81 -9.74
N PHE A 70 -8.31 11.17 -10.33
CA PHE A 70 -8.20 9.80 -10.82
C PHE A 70 -7.05 9.63 -11.83
N SER A 71 -6.83 10.63 -12.69
CA SER A 71 -5.79 10.59 -13.73
C SER A 71 -4.38 10.92 -13.22
N TRP A 72 -4.22 11.39 -11.97
CA TRP A 72 -2.92 11.83 -11.42
C TRP A 72 -1.91 10.69 -11.24
N ARG A 73 -2.36 9.44 -11.22
CA ARG A 73 -1.48 8.27 -11.24
C ARG A 73 -0.79 8.06 -12.60
N TYR A 74 -1.38 8.59 -13.67
CA TYR A 74 -0.93 8.36 -15.05
C TYR A 74 -0.34 9.62 -15.69
N PHE A 75 -0.80 10.80 -15.27
CA PHE A 75 -0.37 12.08 -15.81
C PHE A 75 0.04 13.02 -14.67
N PRO A 76 1.05 13.90 -14.89
CA PRO A 76 1.30 14.98 -13.95
C PRO A 76 0.06 15.89 -13.88
N GLU A 77 -0.14 16.55 -12.74
CA GLU A 77 -1.34 17.36 -12.46
C GLU A 77 -1.65 18.38 -13.57
N ALA A 78 -0.63 18.99 -14.17
CA ALA A 78 -0.78 19.95 -15.28
C ALA A 78 -1.33 19.35 -16.60
N LEU A 79 -1.23 18.02 -16.77
CA LEU A 79 -1.72 17.29 -17.96
C LEU A 79 -2.93 16.41 -17.64
N ALA A 80 -3.27 16.27 -16.36
CA ALA A 80 -4.40 15.49 -15.89
C ALA A 80 -5.71 16.10 -16.43
N ARG A 81 -6.35 15.39 -17.36
CA ARG A 81 -7.66 15.76 -17.86
C ARG A 81 -8.74 15.24 -16.91
N SER A 82 -9.77 16.05 -16.70
CA SER A 82 -11.00 15.56 -16.08
C SER A 82 -11.78 14.69 -17.07
N PRO A 83 -12.43 13.61 -16.63
CA PRO A 83 -13.52 13.02 -17.39
C PRO A 83 -14.64 14.04 -17.65
N GLN A 84 -15.59 13.69 -18.53
CA GLN A 84 -16.82 14.46 -18.65
C GLN A 84 -17.52 14.54 -17.28
N ALA A 85 -18.13 15.69 -16.98
CA ALA A 85 -18.78 15.94 -15.71
C ALA A 85 -19.89 14.90 -15.48
N ILE A 86 -19.77 14.14 -14.39
CA ILE A 86 -20.76 13.17 -13.95
C ILE A 86 -21.28 13.63 -12.58
N LYS A 87 -22.60 13.78 -12.45
CA LYS A 87 -23.25 14.01 -11.16
C LYS A 87 -24.48 13.13 -11.05
N THR A 88 -24.53 12.29 -10.03
CA THR A 88 -25.69 11.43 -9.75
C THR A 88 -25.95 11.35 -8.25
N GLU A 89 -27.16 11.00 -7.83
CA GLU A 89 -27.50 10.88 -6.41
C GLU A 89 -26.67 9.74 -5.76
N ALA A 90 -26.18 9.93 -4.54
CA ALA A 90 -25.33 8.93 -3.88
C ALA A 90 -26.08 7.63 -3.64
N ILE A 91 -27.34 7.73 -3.19
CA ILE A 91 -28.25 6.60 -3.09
C ILE A 91 -28.96 6.46 -4.43
N LYS A 92 -29.05 5.23 -4.93
CA LYS A 92 -29.78 4.94 -6.17
C LYS A 92 -31.28 4.83 -5.87
N PRO A 93 -32.15 5.66 -6.49
CA PRO A 93 -33.60 5.50 -6.33
C PRO A 93 -34.10 4.16 -6.82
N ASN A 94 -35.12 3.64 -6.14
CA ASN A 94 -35.82 2.43 -6.55
C ASN A 94 -36.40 2.59 -7.97
N GLY A 95 -36.33 1.51 -8.77
CA GLY A 95 -36.87 1.50 -10.13
C GLY A 95 -36.07 2.26 -11.19
N ARG A 96 -34.90 2.85 -10.85
CA ARG A 96 -34.03 3.51 -11.84
C ARG A 96 -32.86 2.61 -12.28
N ILE A 97 -32.36 2.82 -13.48
CA ILE A 97 -31.11 2.22 -14.00
C ILE A 97 -30.09 3.34 -14.20
N ARG A 98 -28.81 3.08 -13.90
CA ARG A 98 -27.69 3.99 -14.18
C ARG A 98 -26.75 3.28 -15.12
N ILE A 99 -26.48 3.88 -16.26
CA ILE A 99 -25.51 3.40 -17.23
C ILE A 99 -24.36 4.39 -17.22
N VAL A 100 -23.15 3.89 -17.00
CA VAL A 100 -21.91 4.67 -17.09
C VAL A 100 -21.06 4.02 -18.17
N VAL A 101 -20.68 4.80 -19.18
CA VAL A 101 -19.87 4.33 -20.31
C VAL A 101 -18.46 4.83 -20.12
N PHE A 102 -17.49 3.91 -20.10
CA PHE A 102 -16.07 4.23 -20.01
C PHE A 102 -15.41 4.02 -21.37
N GLY A 103 -14.60 4.98 -21.81
CA GLY A 103 -13.82 4.85 -23.04
C GLY A 103 -13.07 6.13 -23.41
N GLY A 104 -12.30 6.05 -24.49
CA GLY A 104 -11.62 7.19 -25.09
C GLY A 104 -12.54 7.97 -26.04
N SER A 105 -12.00 8.42 -27.18
CA SER A 105 -12.74 9.22 -28.18
C SER A 105 -14.05 8.57 -28.64
N ALA A 106 -14.06 7.26 -28.89
CA ALA A 106 -15.27 6.55 -29.35
C ALA A 106 -16.44 6.56 -28.36
N ALA A 107 -16.16 6.69 -27.06
CA ALA A 107 -17.22 6.80 -26.05
C ALA A 107 -17.77 8.23 -25.92
N MET A 108 -17.04 9.25 -26.42
CA MET A 108 -17.49 10.65 -26.39
C MET A 108 -18.43 11.00 -27.55
N GLY A 109 -18.49 10.17 -28.59
CA GLY A 109 -19.21 10.44 -29.84
C GLY A 109 -18.25 10.84 -30.96
#